data_AF-A0A1J3I431-F1
#
_entry.id   AF-A0A1J3I431-F1
#
_cell.length_a   1.000
_cell.length_b   1.000
_cell.length_c   1.000
_cell.angle_alpha   90.00
_cell.angle_beta   90.00
_cell.angle_gamma   90.00
#
_symmetry.space_group_name_H-M   'P 1'
#
loop_
_entity.id
_entity.type
_entity.pdbx_description
1 polymer ?
#
loop_
_entity_poly.entity_id
_entity_poly.type
_entity_poly.pdbx_seq_one_letter_code
_entity_poly.pdbx_strand_id
1 'polypeptide(L)'
;MPFSSYIGNTRRGSGSGGGGGWGQSLLPTALSKSKLAINRKPRKRTVLINFLFANFIVIAFVVSLLFLFFTLFHFGVPGPISSRFLSSRSNRIVKPRKYNYRRSVNDSVSGAVVDITTKDLYDRIEFLDVDGGPWKQGWPVTYKGNEWEQEKLKIFVVPHSHNDPGWKLTVEEYYQRQSRHILDTIV
;
A
#
# COMPACT_ATOMS: atom_id res chain seq x y z
N MET A 1 -10.39 32.89 23.65
CA MET A 1 -11.64 32.11 23.62
C MET A 1 -11.32 30.65 23.35
N PRO A 2 -11.61 29.73 24.28
CA PRO A 2 -11.95 28.36 23.94
C PRO A 2 -13.38 28.05 24.42
N PHE A 3 -14.20 27.50 23.52
CA PHE A 3 -15.57 27.09 23.82
C PHE A 3 -15.59 25.64 24.34
N SER A 4 -16.08 25.51 25.57
CA SER A 4 -16.57 24.29 26.19
C SER A 4 -17.99 24.01 25.66
N SER A 5 -18.28 22.78 25.26
CA SER A 5 -19.62 22.34 24.85
C SER A 5 -20.25 21.47 25.94
N TYR A 6 -21.36 21.98 26.48
CA TYR A 6 -22.31 21.32 27.36
C TYR A 6 -23.50 20.76 26.56
N ILE A 7 -24.17 19.76 27.16
CA ILE A 7 -25.57 19.30 26.96
C ILE A 7 -25.80 18.46 25.68
N GLY A 8 -26.45 17.30 25.69
CA GLY A 8 -27.22 16.58 26.71
C GLY A 8 -28.36 15.83 26.00
N ASN A 9 -28.77 14.65 26.47
CA ASN A 9 -30.16 14.24 26.30
C ASN A 9 -30.63 13.24 27.35
N THR A 10 -31.83 13.51 27.84
CA THR A 10 -32.53 12.91 28.97
C THR A 10 -33.60 11.96 28.44
N ARG A 11 -33.77 10.76 29.02
CA ARG A 11 -35.09 10.09 29.03
C ARG A 11 -35.36 9.41 30.38
N ARG A 12 -36.56 9.71 30.88
CA ARG A 12 -37.19 9.39 32.17
C ARG A 12 -37.63 7.94 32.30
N GLY A 13 -37.74 7.47 33.55
CA GLY A 13 -38.59 6.35 33.94
C GLY A 13 -38.46 6.05 35.44
N SER A 14 -39.42 6.50 36.24
CA SER A 14 -39.53 6.33 37.70
C SER A 14 -40.13 4.97 38.07
N GLY A 15 -39.75 4.40 39.21
CA GLY A 15 -40.43 3.22 39.77
C GLY A 15 -39.69 2.51 40.91
N SER A 16 -39.85 3.03 42.13
CA SER A 16 -40.00 2.33 43.43
C SER A 16 -39.43 0.91 43.62
N GLY A 17 -38.61 0.75 44.67
CA GLY A 17 -38.61 -0.46 45.52
C GLY A 17 -37.28 -1.21 45.62
N GLY A 18 -36.53 -0.98 46.70
CA GLY A 18 -35.40 -1.84 47.05
C GLY A 18 -34.42 -1.21 48.02
N GLY A 19 -34.58 -1.49 49.31
CA GLY A 19 -33.63 -1.09 50.36
C GLY A 19 -33.71 -2.06 51.54
N GLY A 20 -32.98 -3.16 51.46
CA GLY A 20 -32.79 -4.11 52.55
C GLY A 20 -31.71 -3.61 53.52
N GLY A 21 -32.10 -3.43 54.78
CA GLY A 21 -31.21 -3.14 55.91
C GLY A 21 -30.83 -4.41 56.67
N TRP A 22 -29.61 -4.40 57.19
CA TRP A 22 -28.92 -5.48 57.89
C TRP A 22 -29.53 -5.81 59.27
N GLY A 23 -29.39 -7.06 59.71
CA GLY A 23 -29.67 -7.45 61.10
C GLY A 23 -29.25 -8.89 61.39
N GLN A 24 -28.23 -9.05 62.22
CA GLN A 24 -27.65 -10.32 62.66
C GLN A 24 -28.56 -11.07 63.65
N SER A 25 -28.42 -12.41 63.72
CA SER A 25 -27.91 -13.14 64.90
C SER A 25 -28.52 -14.54 65.16
N LEU A 26 -27.69 -15.38 65.79
CA LEU A 26 -27.95 -16.56 66.66
C LEU A 26 -27.96 -17.99 66.04
N LEU A 27 -26.90 -18.74 66.40
CA LEU A 27 -26.69 -20.21 66.33
C LEU A 27 -27.42 -20.95 67.50
N PRO A 28 -27.39 -22.31 67.70
CA PRO A 28 -26.83 -23.44 66.92
C PRO A 28 -27.72 -24.74 66.85
N THR A 29 -27.18 -25.77 66.17
CA THR A 29 -27.33 -27.24 66.41
C THR A 29 -28.32 -28.04 65.55
N ALA A 30 -27.82 -28.92 64.67
CA ALA A 30 -28.03 -30.37 64.73
C ALA A 30 -27.37 -31.12 63.56
N LEU A 31 -26.84 -32.29 63.92
CA LEU A 31 -26.10 -33.30 63.18
C LEU A 31 -26.94 -33.98 62.07
N SER A 32 -26.39 -34.18 60.87
CA SER A 32 -26.58 -35.45 60.14
C SER A 32 -25.42 -35.77 59.19
N LYS A 33 -24.95 -37.01 59.31
CA LYS A 33 -23.93 -37.66 58.48
C LYS A 33 -24.47 -37.87 57.05
N SER A 34 -23.60 -37.68 56.06
CA SER A 34 -23.47 -38.70 55.00
C SER A 34 -22.03 -38.79 54.53
N LYS A 35 -21.40 -39.95 54.79
CA LYS A 35 -20.22 -40.41 54.08
C LYS A 35 -20.67 -40.76 52.66
N LEU A 36 -20.16 -40.06 51.66
CA LEU A 36 -20.11 -40.55 50.28
C LEU A 36 -18.65 -40.49 49.83
N ALA A 37 -18.04 -41.67 49.80
CA ALA A 37 -16.70 -41.87 49.27
C ALA A 37 -16.72 -41.63 47.75
N ILE A 38 -16.32 -40.44 47.32
CA ILE A 38 -16.04 -40.19 45.91
C ILE A 38 -14.62 -40.71 45.65
N ASN A 39 -14.56 -41.94 45.14
CA ASN A 39 -13.37 -42.55 44.58
C ASN A 39 -12.96 -41.77 43.31
N ARG A 40 -12.19 -40.70 43.47
CA ARG A 40 -11.53 -40.02 42.34
C ARG A 40 -10.25 -40.79 42.02
N LYS A 41 -10.35 -41.74 41.07
CA LYS A 41 -9.17 -42.26 40.35
C LYS A 41 -8.31 -41.05 39.91
N PRO A 42 -6.98 -41.06 40.12
CA PRO A 42 -6.14 -39.96 39.69
C PRO A 42 -6.21 -39.88 38.16
N ARG A 43 -6.84 -38.82 37.67
CA ARG A 43 -7.03 -38.54 36.25
C ARG A 43 -5.68 -38.09 35.69
N LYS A 44 -4.77 -39.06 35.45
CA LYS A 44 -3.44 -38.85 34.85
C LYS A 44 -3.49 -38.03 33.54
N ARG A 45 -4.62 -38.10 32.83
CA ARG A 45 -4.88 -37.38 31.57
C ARG A 45 -4.94 -35.84 31.74
N THR A 46 -5.30 -35.34 32.92
CA THR A 46 -5.44 -33.89 33.18
C THR A 46 -4.11 -33.21 33.48
N VAL A 47 -3.15 -33.93 34.08
CA VAL A 47 -1.82 -33.38 34.40
C VAL A 47 -1.02 -33.13 33.12
N LEU A 48 -1.10 -34.05 32.16
CA LEU A 48 -0.41 -33.92 30.88
C LEU A 48 -0.97 -32.75 30.04
N ILE A 49 -2.29 -32.57 30.02
CA ILE A 49 -2.94 -31.46 29.33
C ILE A 49 -2.57 -30.13 29.99
N ASN A 50 -2.59 -30.06 31.32
CA ASN A 50 -2.19 -28.84 32.04
C ASN A 50 -0.70 -28.51 31.83
N PHE A 51 0.16 -29.52 31.74
CA PHE A 51 1.58 -29.33 31.41
C PHE A 51 1.77 -28.80 29.98
N LEU A 52 1.01 -29.33 29.02
CA LEU A 52 1.05 -28.88 27.63
C LEU A 52 0.54 -27.44 27.46
N PHE A 53 -0.53 -27.04 28.17
CA PHE A 53 -1.02 -25.66 28.15
C PHE A 53 -0.09 -24.70 28.88
N ALA A 54 0.47 -25.10 30.03
CA ALA A 54 1.40 -24.25 30.79
C ALA A 54 2.71 -23.99 30.03
N ASN A 55 3.16 -24.95 29.21
CA ASN A 55 4.40 -24.86 28.43
C ASN A 55 4.14 -24.64 26.93
N PHE A 56 2.92 -24.23 26.54
CA PHE A 56 2.51 -24.17 25.14
C PHE A 56 3.45 -23.31 24.29
N ILE A 57 3.92 -22.18 24.82
CA ILE A 57 4.85 -21.27 24.13
C ILE A 57 6.20 -21.95 23.89
N VAL A 58 6.75 -22.62 24.90
CA VAL A 58 8.04 -23.33 24.80
C VAL A 58 7.93 -24.48 23.82
N ILE A 59 6.83 -25.24 23.86
CA ILE A 59 6.57 -26.35 22.95
C ILE A 59 6.45 -25.83 21.52
N ALA A 60 5.68 -24.76 21.29
CA ALA A 60 5.55 -24.15 19.96
C ALA A 60 6.88 -23.64 19.42
N PHE A 61 7.73 -23.05 20.26
CA PHE A 61 9.06 -22.60 19.88
C PHE A 61 9.98 -23.75 19.49
N VAL A 62 9.99 -24.84 20.27
CA VAL A 62 10.77 -26.05 19.95
C VAL A 62 10.28 -26.72 18.67
N VAL A 63 8.97 -26.82 18.47
CA VAL A 63 8.39 -27.39 17.23
C VAL A 63 8.76 -26.54 16.01
N SER A 64 8.72 -25.21 16.14
CA SER A 64 9.14 -24.30 15.07
C SER A 64 10.63 -24.43 14.74
N LEU A 65 11.50 -24.53 15.76
CA LEU A 65 12.92 -24.78 15.56
C LEU A 65 13.20 -26.13 14.90
N LEU A 66 12.52 -27.20 15.32
CA LEU A 66 12.66 -28.51 14.69
C LEU A 66 12.19 -28.51 13.23
N PHE A 67 11.10 -27.79 12.93
CA PHE A 67 10.64 -27.60 11.55
C PHE A 67 11.66 -26.82 10.73
N LEU A 68 12.25 -25.75 11.28
CA LEU A 68 13.33 -25.00 10.64
C LEU A 68 14.53 -25.93 10.33
N PHE A 69 15.02 -26.69 11.30
CA PHE A 69 16.14 -27.62 11.09
C PHE A 69 15.80 -28.71 10.08
N PHE A 70 14.58 -29.24 10.10
CA PHE A 70 14.10 -30.21 9.11
C PHE A 70 14.10 -29.61 7.70
N THR A 71 13.61 -28.37 7.54
CA THR A 71 13.66 -27.67 6.24
C THR A 71 15.09 -27.39 5.79
N LEU A 72 15.99 -27.04 6.70
CA LEU A 72 17.41 -26.83 6.39
C LEU A 72 18.12 -28.13 5.99
N PHE A 73 17.79 -29.25 6.64
CA PHE A 73 18.35 -30.57 6.30
C PHE A 73 17.81 -31.12 4.98
N HIS A 74 16.51 -30.94 4.70
CA HIS A 74 15.90 -31.47 3.48
C HIS A 74 16.10 -30.59 2.25
N PHE A 75 16.00 -29.27 2.40
CA PHE A 75 16.05 -28.32 1.30
C PHE A 75 17.41 -27.60 1.18
N GLY A 76 18.32 -27.80 2.15
CA GLY A 76 19.61 -27.12 2.22
C GLY A 76 19.45 -25.64 2.62
N VAL A 77 20.54 -25.03 3.12
CA VAL A 77 20.59 -23.59 3.33
C VAL A 77 20.50 -22.92 1.95
N PRO A 78 19.45 -22.12 1.63
CA PRO A 78 19.44 -21.35 0.40
C PRO A 78 20.62 -20.37 0.46
N GLY A 79 21.52 -20.46 -0.52
CA GLY A 79 22.63 -19.51 -0.64
C GLY A 79 22.09 -18.07 -0.67
N PRO A 80 22.89 -17.07 -0.24
CA PRO A 80 22.46 -15.68 -0.28
C PRO A 80 22.03 -15.35 -1.70
N ILE A 81 20.81 -14.80 -1.85
CA ILE A 81 20.31 -14.22 -3.09
C ILE A 81 21.17 -12.98 -3.35
N SER A 82 22.38 -13.20 -3.85
CA SER A 82 23.09 -12.20 -4.61
C SER A 82 22.24 -11.99 -5.85
N SER A 83 21.63 -10.82 -5.96
CA SER A 83 21.00 -10.31 -7.18
C SER A 83 22.05 -10.15 -8.27
N ARG A 84 22.56 -11.26 -8.80
CA ARG A 84 23.18 -11.27 -10.12
C ARG A 84 22.04 -11.46 -11.10
N PHE A 85 21.60 -10.35 -11.69
CA PHE A 85 20.98 -10.37 -13.01
C PHE A 85 21.97 -11.01 -13.98
N LEU A 86 22.02 -12.34 -14.01
CA LEU A 86 22.59 -13.10 -15.10
C LEU A 86 21.51 -13.15 -16.17
N SER A 87 21.58 -12.17 -17.07
CA SER A 87 21.03 -12.35 -18.40
C SER A 87 21.58 -13.66 -18.95
N SER A 88 20.68 -14.53 -19.39
CA SER A 88 21.00 -15.75 -20.12
C SER A 88 22.01 -15.40 -21.21
N ARG A 89 23.28 -15.77 -21.00
CA ARG A 89 24.34 -15.68 -22.01
C ARG A 89 24.05 -16.78 -23.03
N SER A 90 23.10 -16.52 -23.90
CA SER A 90 22.95 -17.26 -25.15
C SER A 90 24.28 -17.11 -25.90
N ASN A 91 25.01 -18.21 -26.04
CA ASN A 91 26.13 -18.32 -26.97
C ASN A 91 25.59 -18.23 -28.40
N ARG A 92 25.18 -17.03 -28.80
CA ARG A 92 24.95 -16.70 -30.19
C ARG A 92 26.27 -16.15 -30.70
N ILE A 93 27.04 -17.02 -31.36
CA ILE A 93 28.21 -16.62 -32.15
C ILE A 93 27.71 -15.65 -33.21
N VAL A 94 27.84 -14.36 -32.95
CA VAL A 94 27.60 -13.31 -33.93
C VAL A 94 28.78 -13.37 -34.88
N LYS A 95 28.58 -13.99 -36.06
CA LYS A 95 29.52 -13.85 -37.18
C LYS A 95 29.73 -12.35 -37.41
N PRO A 96 30.97 -11.83 -37.43
CA PRO A 96 31.19 -10.45 -37.82
C PRO A 96 30.69 -10.30 -39.25
N ARG A 97 29.59 -9.57 -39.42
CA ARG A 97 29.09 -9.19 -40.73
C ARG A 97 30.18 -8.31 -41.32
N LYS A 98 30.89 -8.82 -42.34
CA LYS A 98 31.88 -8.05 -43.09
C LYS A 98 31.26 -6.68 -43.38
N TYR A 99 31.90 -5.63 -42.85
CA TYR A 99 31.54 -4.26 -43.20
C TYR A 99 31.92 -4.13 -44.67
N ASN A 100 30.95 -4.36 -45.56
CA ASN A 100 31.08 -3.91 -46.92
C ASN A 100 31.21 -2.39 -46.79
N TYR A 101 32.42 -1.88 -47.03
CA TYR A 101 32.63 -0.47 -47.29
C TYR A 101 31.82 -0.18 -48.56
N ARG A 102 30.53 0.14 -48.37
CA ARG A 102 29.70 0.69 -49.42
C ARG A 102 30.37 2.00 -49.76
N ARG A 103 31.04 1.97 -50.91
CA ARG A 103 31.50 3.12 -51.69
C ARG A 103 30.58 4.31 -51.38
N SER A 104 31.19 5.42 -50.96
CA SER A 104 30.55 6.71 -50.77
C SER A 104 29.87 7.11 -52.07
N VAL A 105 28.63 6.66 -52.25
CA VAL A 105 27.66 7.36 -53.05
C VAL A 105 27.38 8.61 -52.24
N ASN A 106 27.50 9.78 -52.86
CA ASN A 106 27.04 11.03 -52.28
C ASN A 106 25.53 10.90 -52.04
N ASP A 107 25.18 10.24 -50.95
CA ASP A 107 23.84 10.10 -50.44
C ASP A 107 23.59 11.40 -49.71
N SER A 108 23.25 12.43 -50.49
CA SER A 108 22.41 13.50 -49.98
C SER A 108 21.14 12.82 -49.49
N VAL A 109 21.19 12.31 -48.25
CA VAL A 109 20.02 11.85 -47.51
C VAL A 109 19.20 13.12 -47.32
N SER A 110 18.39 13.45 -48.34
CA SER A 110 17.37 14.47 -48.24
C SER A 110 16.48 14.03 -47.09
N GLY A 111 16.62 14.72 -45.95
CA GLY A 111 15.77 14.51 -44.80
C GLY A 111 14.30 14.59 -45.21
N ALA A 112 13.42 13.96 -44.42
CA ALA A 112 11.98 14.09 -44.65
C ALA A 112 11.61 15.57 -44.77
N VAL A 113 10.81 15.91 -45.79
CA VAL A 113 10.34 17.27 -45.99
C VAL A 113 9.36 17.60 -44.88
N VAL A 114 9.78 18.49 -43.98
CA VAL A 114 9.00 18.96 -42.83
C VAL A 114 9.17 20.46 -42.67
N ASP A 115 8.15 21.14 -42.16
CA ASP A 115 8.21 22.59 -41.94
C ASP A 115 9.17 22.97 -40.80
N ILE A 116 9.29 22.10 -39.78
CA ILE A 116 10.12 22.32 -38.59
C ILE A 116 10.85 21.01 -38.25
N THR A 117 12.17 21.07 -38.14
CA THR A 117 12.98 20.02 -37.52
C THR A 117 13.41 20.45 -36.13
N THR A 118 13.44 19.54 -35.16
CA THR A 118 13.93 19.86 -33.79
C THR A 118 15.38 20.36 -33.83
N LYS A 119 16.21 19.81 -34.73
CA LYS A 119 17.59 20.25 -34.89
C LYS A 119 17.66 21.72 -35.32
N ASP A 120 17.01 22.08 -36.43
CA ASP A 120 17.06 23.45 -36.94
C ASP A 120 16.38 24.43 -35.99
N LEU A 121 15.38 23.97 -35.23
CA LEU A 121 14.75 24.74 -34.17
C LEU A 121 15.74 25.05 -33.03
N TYR A 122 16.47 24.06 -32.55
CA TYR A 122 17.49 24.24 -31.50
C TYR A 122 18.62 25.15 -31.96
N ASP A 123 19.01 25.09 -33.23
CA ASP A 123 20.05 25.96 -33.80
C ASP A 123 19.61 27.44 -33.87
N ARG A 124 18.29 27.72 -33.82
CA ARG A 124 17.73 29.08 -33.97
C ARG A 124 17.19 29.68 -32.66
N ILE A 125 16.75 28.87 -31.72
CA ILE A 125 16.19 29.36 -30.45
C ILE A 125 17.31 29.96 -29.59
N GLU A 126 17.07 31.14 -29.01
CA GLU A 126 18.03 31.85 -28.16
C GLU A 126 18.05 31.36 -26.69
N PHE A 127 17.02 30.61 -26.28
CA PHE A 127 16.86 30.05 -24.93
C PHE A 127 16.93 31.11 -23.80
N LEU A 128 16.48 32.32 -24.07
CA LEU A 128 16.41 33.38 -23.06
C LEU A 128 15.34 33.09 -22.01
N ASP A 129 15.68 33.30 -20.73
CA ASP A 129 14.76 33.17 -19.58
C ASP A 129 14.29 34.57 -19.13
N VAL A 130 13.43 35.18 -19.95
CA VAL A 130 12.85 36.50 -19.68
C VAL A 130 11.49 36.36 -18.97
N ASP A 131 11.16 37.28 -18.05
CA ASP A 131 9.86 37.26 -17.36
C ASP A 131 8.74 37.71 -18.29
N GLY A 132 7.85 36.79 -18.66
CA GLY A 132 6.67 37.02 -19.50
C GLY A 132 5.46 37.65 -18.80
N GLY A 133 5.55 37.94 -17.50
CA GLY A 133 4.46 38.50 -16.70
C GLY A 133 3.64 37.41 -16.00
N PRO A 134 2.29 37.40 -16.11
CA PRO A 134 1.46 36.34 -15.52
C PRO A 134 1.77 34.94 -16.08
N TRP A 135 2.04 34.85 -17.38
CA TRP A 135 2.61 33.66 -18.01
C TRP A 135 4.13 33.79 -18.02
N LYS A 136 4.79 33.22 -17.01
CA LYS A 136 6.21 33.48 -16.71
C LYS A 136 7.19 33.18 -17.85
N GLN A 137 6.95 32.11 -18.61
CA GLN A 137 7.83 31.66 -19.70
C GLN A 137 7.28 32.03 -21.09
N GLY A 138 6.33 32.97 -21.16
CA GLY A 138 5.69 33.36 -22.41
C GLY A 138 5.57 34.86 -22.55
N TRP A 139 4.42 35.32 -23.01
CA TRP A 139 4.14 36.74 -23.24
C TRP A 139 2.66 37.05 -23.00
N PRO A 140 2.28 38.34 -22.90
CA PRO A 140 0.88 38.74 -22.80
C PRO A 140 0.10 38.35 -24.07
N VAL A 141 -0.77 37.34 -23.94
CA VAL A 141 -1.62 36.88 -25.05
C VAL A 141 -2.78 37.86 -25.25
N THR A 142 -3.01 38.29 -26.49
CA THR A 142 -4.09 39.20 -26.87
C THR A 142 -4.99 38.57 -27.94
N TYR A 143 -6.26 38.95 -27.93
CA TYR A 143 -7.28 38.55 -28.90
C TYR A 143 -8.15 39.76 -29.24
N LYS A 144 -8.69 39.83 -30.46
CA LYS A 144 -9.56 40.91 -30.93
C LYS A 144 -10.99 40.74 -30.42
N GLY A 145 -11.40 39.51 -30.12
CA GLY A 145 -12.72 39.17 -29.57
C GLY A 145 -13.76 38.79 -30.63
N ASN A 146 -13.46 38.99 -31.91
CA ASN A 146 -14.35 38.67 -33.03
C ASN A 146 -13.98 37.37 -33.78
N GLU A 147 -12.97 36.64 -33.31
CA GLU A 147 -12.47 35.42 -33.95
C GLU A 147 -13.51 34.30 -34.02
N TRP A 148 -14.54 34.37 -33.15
CA TRP A 148 -15.51 33.31 -32.94
C TRP A 148 -16.94 33.69 -33.38
N GLU A 149 -17.09 34.78 -34.14
CA GLU A 149 -18.40 35.24 -34.62
C GLU A 149 -19.01 34.29 -35.67
N GLN A 150 -18.17 33.72 -36.55
CA GLN A 150 -18.61 32.81 -37.62
C GLN A 150 -18.65 31.34 -37.16
N GLU A 151 -17.63 30.90 -36.41
CA GLU A 151 -17.59 29.57 -35.79
C GLU A 151 -17.28 29.70 -34.30
N LYS A 152 -18.12 29.08 -33.46
CA LYS A 152 -17.93 29.10 -32.01
C LYS A 152 -16.69 28.30 -31.60
N LEU A 153 -15.92 28.85 -30.66
CA LEU A 153 -14.88 28.10 -29.96
C LEU A 153 -15.51 26.93 -29.19
N LYS A 154 -15.09 25.72 -29.52
CA LYS A 154 -15.53 24.49 -28.84
C LYS A 154 -14.58 24.22 -27.67
N ILE A 155 -15.11 24.26 -26.45
CA ILE A 155 -14.33 24.08 -25.22
C ILE A 155 -14.65 22.71 -24.62
N PHE A 156 -13.62 21.89 -24.43
CA PHE A 156 -13.72 20.61 -23.73
C PHE A 156 -12.98 20.71 -22.40
N VAL A 157 -13.73 20.63 -21.31
CA VAL A 157 -13.14 20.50 -19.97
C VAL A 157 -12.90 19.01 -19.73
N VAL A 158 -11.65 18.65 -19.45
CA VAL A 158 -11.22 17.25 -19.30
C VAL A 158 -10.80 17.00 -17.84
N PRO A 159 -11.71 16.45 -17.00
CA PRO A 159 -11.33 15.97 -15.68
C PRO A 159 -10.28 14.86 -15.80
N HIS A 160 -9.20 14.95 -15.01
CA HIS A 160 -8.15 13.94 -14.97
C HIS A 160 -7.55 13.83 -13.57
N SER A 161 -6.92 12.69 -13.27
CA SER A 161 -6.16 12.46 -12.04
C SER A 161 -4.84 11.78 -12.39
N HIS A 162 -3.73 12.48 -12.20
CA HIS A 162 -2.40 11.91 -12.38
C HIS A 162 -2.04 11.06 -11.15
N ASN A 163 -1.79 9.76 -11.37
CA ASN A 163 -1.46 8.81 -10.30
C ASN A 163 -0.08 8.20 -10.60
N ASP A 164 0.94 8.68 -9.90
CA ASP A 164 2.30 8.17 -10.04
C ASP A 164 2.41 6.73 -9.52
N PRO A 165 2.86 5.76 -10.33
CA PRO A 165 3.08 4.38 -9.90
C PRO A 165 4.43 4.27 -9.15
N GLY A 166 4.54 5.02 -8.06
CA GLY A 166 5.77 5.14 -7.29
C GLY A 166 6.49 6.46 -7.53
N TRP A 167 6.63 7.25 -6.47
CA TRP A 167 7.39 8.50 -6.44
C TRP A 167 7.86 8.80 -5.02
N LYS A 168 7.04 9.51 -4.22
CA LYS A 168 7.29 9.71 -2.79
C LYS A 168 6.89 8.51 -1.95
N LEU A 169 5.89 7.75 -2.43
CA LEU A 169 5.43 6.50 -1.85
C LEU A 169 5.63 5.37 -2.87
N THR A 170 5.54 4.13 -2.38
CA THR A 170 5.50 2.95 -3.25
C THR A 170 4.15 2.85 -3.97
N VAL A 171 4.10 2.04 -5.04
CA VAL A 171 2.87 1.75 -5.79
C VAL A 171 1.74 1.30 -4.87
N GLU A 172 2.03 0.37 -3.96
CA GLU A 172 1.03 -0.21 -3.07
C GLU A 172 0.49 0.82 -2.08
N GLU A 173 1.35 1.67 -1.53
CA GLU A 173 0.93 2.73 -0.62
C GLU A 173 0.04 3.77 -1.32
N TYR A 174 0.38 4.17 -2.54
CA TYR A 174 -0.49 5.04 -3.34
C TYR A 174 -1.82 4.37 -3.66
N TYR A 175 -1.81 3.10 -4.04
CA TYR A 175 -3.02 2.35 -4.35
C TYR A 175 -3.96 2.28 -3.14
N GLN A 176 -3.45 1.83 -1.99
CA GLN A 176 -4.26 1.64 -0.78
C GLN A 176 -4.78 2.97 -0.20
N ARG A 177 -4.01 4.05 -0.31
CA ARG A 177 -4.36 5.34 0.32
C ARG A 177 -5.10 6.31 -0.58
N GLN A 178 -4.94 6.20 -1.90
CA GLN A 178 -5.41 7.23 -2.84
C GLN A 178 -6.07 6.62 -4.06
N SER A 179 -5.30 5.93 -4.92
CA SER A 179 -5.77 5.59 -6.27
C SER A 179 -6.99 4.68 -6.25
N ARG A 180 -7.06 3.72 -5.31
CA ARG A 180 -8.26 2.89 -5.15
C ARG A 180 -9.50 3.74 -4.88
N HIS A 181 -9.43 4.67 -3.93
CA HIS A 181 -10.58 5.51 -3.57
C HIS A 181 -11.00 6.45 -4.70
N ILE A 182 -10.03 6.98 -5.46
CA ILE A 182 -10.30 7.79 -6.65
C ILE A 182 -11.06 6.97 -7.68
N LEU A 183 -10.60 5.75 -7.96
CA LEU A 183 -11.25 4.85 -8.91
C LEU A 183 -12.64 4.41 -8.43
N ASP A 184 -12.77 4.04 -7.15
CA ASP A 184 -14.06 3.65 -6.52
C ASP A 184 -15.10 4.79 -6.55
N THR A 185 -14.67 6.05 -6.68
CA THR A 185 -15.59 7.20 -6.79
C THR A 185 -16.06 7.42 -8.23
N ILE A 186 -15.27 7.01 -9.21
CA ILE A 186 -15.51 7.27 -10.64
C ILE A 186 -16.29 6.12 -11.29
N VAL A 187 -16.10 4.89 -10.82
CA VAL A 187 -16.66 3.65 -11.39
C VAL A 187 -17.78 3.11 -10.51
#